data_AF-B8G7G2-F1
#
_entry.id   AF-B8G7G2-F1
#
_cell.length_a   1.000
_cell.length_b   1.000
_cell.length_c   1.000
_cell.angle_alpha   90.00
_cell.angle_beta   90.00
_cell.angle_gamma   90.00
#
_symmetry.space_group_name_H-M   'P 1'
#
loop_
_entity.id
_entity.type
_entity.pdbx_description
1 polymer ?
#
loop_
_entity_poly.entity_id
_entity_poly.type
_entity_poly.pdbx_seq_one_letter_code
_entity_poly.pdbx_strand_id
1 'polypeptide(L)'
;MNTKALQRGFWLSFWSVVTIMTVRGALIPARLRNPRITSLSGIGPVYAMLCWGYGAGGRPVNVIFDLQFTGGATGSVTVDGEALEAEVPLIGMAHTGEAYTITATLVYRWLGWTFTRQMQVSGQVG
;
A
#
# COMPACT_ATOMS: atom_id res chain seq x y z
N MET A 1 -6.76 -50.58 18.16
CA MET A 1 -6.57 -49.12 17.96
C MET A 1 -7.16 -48.74 16.60
N ASN A 2 -8.16 -47.85 16.54
CA ASN A 2 -8.90 -47.57 15.31
C ASN A 2 -8.16 -46.52 14.45
N THR A 3 -7.31 -46.99 13.55
CA THR A 3 -6.44 -46.17 12.68
C THR A 3 -7.20 -45.17 11.82
N LYS A 4 -8.43 -45.49 11.40
CA LYS A 4 -9.29 -44.59 10.61
C LYS A 4 -9.76 -43.37 11.40
N ALA A 5 -10.05 -43.52 12.69
CA ALA A 5 -10.45 -42.42 13.57
C ALA A 5 -9.28 -41.45 13.82
N LEU A 6 -8.08 -42.01 13.98
CA LEU A 6 -6.83 -41.27 14.20
C LEU A 6 -6.43 -40.47 12.95
N GLN A 7 -6.53 -41.08 11.77
CA GLN A 7 -6.28 -40.42 10.49
C GLN A 7 -7.27 -39.27 10.22
N ARG A 8 -8.56 -39.45 10.55
CA ARG A 8 -9.58 -38.40 10.40
C ARG A 8 -9.35 -37.23 11.37
N GLY A 9 -8.98 -37.52 12.62
CA GLY A 9 -8.62 -36.49 13.60
C GLY A 9 -7.42 -35.65 13.14
N PHE A 10 -6.37 -36.30 12.67
CA PHE A 10 -5.18 -35.62 12.12
C PHE A 10 -5.54 -34.70 10.94
N TRP A 11 -6.31 -35.19 9.97
CA TRP A 11 -6.72 -34.39 8.81
C TRP A 11 -7.56 -33.18 9.19
N LEU A 12 -8.50 -33.32 10.15
CA LEU A 12 -9.29 -32.20 10.64
C LEU A 12 -8.43 -31.14 11.33
N SER A 13 -7.48 -31.55 12.16
CA SER A 13 -6.55 -30.64 12.83
C SER A 13 -5.65 -29.90 11.82
N PHE A 14 -5.10 -30.63 10.84
CA PHE A 14 -4.26 -30.05 9.79
C PHE A 14 -5.01 -28.97 8.99
N TRP A 15 -6.19 -29.30 8.44
CA TRP A 15 -6.98 -28.35 7.68
C TRP A 15 -7.47 -27.17 8.52
N SER A 16 -7.79 -27.39 9.81
CA SER A 16 -8.18 -26.30 10.70
C SER A 16 -7.04 -25.30 10.90
N VAL A 17 -5.81 -25.78 11.12
CA VAL A 17 -4.62 -24.91 11.27
C VAL A 17 -4.35 -24.14 9.98
N VAL A 18 -4.38 -24.82 8.82
CA VAL A 18 -4.19 -24.18 7.51
C VAL A 18 -5.24 -23.10 7.27
N THR A 19 -6.50 -23.38 7.58
CA THR A 19 -7.60 -22.41 7.43
C THR A 19 -7.42 -21.22 8.36
N ILE A 20 -7.11 -21.44 9.64
CA ILE A 20 -6.88 -20.37 10.62
C ILE A 20 -5.70 -19.48 10.19
N MET A 21 -4.60 -20.07 9.71
CA MET A 21 -3.44 -19.32 9.24
C MET A 21 -3.77 -18.48 8.00
N THR A 22 -4.50 -19.06 7.04
CA THR A 22 -4.89 -18.36 5.81
C THR A 22 -5.84 -17.21 6.10
N VAL A 23 -6.86 -17.46 6.93
CA VAL A 23 -7.83 -16.43 7.36
C VAL A 23 -7.15 -15.33 8.17
N ARG A 24 -6.26 -15.66 9.11
CA ARG A 24 -5.49 -14.65 9.85
C ARG A 24 -4.61 -13.80 8.94
N GLY A 25 -3.98 -14.40 7.93
CA GLY A 25 -3.20 -13.66 6.94
C GLY A 25 -4.05 -12.66 6.14
N ALA A 26 -5.28 -13.05 5.77
CA ALA A 26 -6.21 -12.17 5.06
C ALA A 26 -6.85 -11.07 5.95
N LEU A 27 -6.94 -11.32 7.26
CA LEU A 27 -7.55 -10.41 8.25
C LEU A 27 -6.58 -9.37 8.83
N ILE A 28 -5.30 -9.42 8.49
CA ILE A 28 -4.33 -8.41 8.94
C ILE A 28 -4.15 -7.42 7.79
N PRO A 29 -4.28 -6.10 7.99
CA PRO A 29 -4.24 -5.17 6.89
C PRO A 29 -2.78 -4.97 6.54
N ALA A 30 -2.47 -5.08 5.25
CA ALA A 30 -1.12 -4.83 4.77
C ALA A 30 -0.68 -3.43 5.20
N ARG A 31 0.63 -3.25 5.36
CA ARG A 31 1.19 -1.91 5.62
C ARG A 31 1.86 -1.43 4.35
N LEU A 32 1.66 -0.17 4.00
CA LEU A 32 2.49 0.47 2.97
C LEU A 32 3.95 0.47 3.44
N ARG A 33 4.87 0.24 2.50
CA ARG A 33 6.31 0.22 2.76
C ARG A 33 7.03 1.07 1.72
N ASN A 34 7.99 1.85 2.21
CA ASN A 34 8.95 2.60 1.42
C ASN A 34 8.35 3.40 0.24
N PRO A 35 7.25 4.15 0.43
CA PRO A 35 6.78 5.06 -0.61
C PRO A 35 7.87 6.10 -0.88
N ARG A 36 8.27 6.25 -2.14
CA ARG A 36 9.28 7.23 -2.55
C ARG A 36 9.04 7.71 -3.97
N ILE A 37 9.45 8.95 -4.23
CA ILE A 37 9.51 9.50 -5.59
C ILE A 37 10.81 9.03 -6.22
N THR A 38 10.74 8.49 -7.43
CA THR A 38 11.87 7.91 -8.16
C THR A 38 12.37 8.81 -9.28
N SER A 39 11.49 9.59 -9.88
CA SER A 39 11.85 10.57 -10.89
C SER A 39 10.80 11.67 -10.98
N LEU A 40 11.22 12.81 -11.51
CA LEU A 40 10.34 13.87 -11.99
C LEU A 40 10.46 13.89 -13.51
N SER A 41 9.33 14.04 -14.20
CA SER A 41 9.31 14.08 -15.66
C SER A 41 8.31 15.11 -16.18
N GLY A 42 8.52 15.54 -17.42
CA GLY A 42 7.69 16.54 -18.09
C GLY A 42 8.41 17.87 -18.28
N ILE A 43 8.32 18.40 -19.50
CA ILE A 43 8.76 19.76 -19.88
C ILE A 43 7.57 20.75 -19.73
N GLY A 44 6.42 20.26 -19.25
CA GLY A 44 5.15 20.97 -19.00
C GLY A 44 4.64 20.66 -17.59
N PRO A 45 3.34 20.34 -17.35
CA PRO A 45 2.93 19.91 -16.01
C PRO A 45 3.83 18.75 -15.56
N VAL A 46 4.47 18.94 -14.41
CA VAL A 46 5.49 18.00 -13.93
C VAL A 46 4.77 16.78 -13.37
N TYR A 47 5.25 15.59 -13.69
CA TYR A 47 4.77 14.33 -13.14
C TYR A 47 5.82 13.77 -12.19
N ALA A 48 5.39 13.36 -11.00
CA ALA A 48 6.22 12.62 -10.07
C ALA A 48 5.96 11.13 -10.21
N MET A 49 7.00 10.35 -10.53
CA MET A 49 6.90 8.89 -10.55
C MET A 49 7.09 8.36 -9.13
N LEU A 50 6.03 7.81 -8.55
CA LEU A 50 5.99 7.27 -7.20
C LEU A 50 6.09 5.74 -7.26
N CYS A 51 6.87 5.13 -6.36
CA CYS A 51 6.85 3.68 -6.15
C CYS A 51 6.77 3.32 -4.67
N TRP A 52 6.19 2.16 -4.38
CA TRP A 52 6.01 1.65 -3.02
C TRP A 52 5.93 0.12 -3.02
N GLY A 53 5.85 -0.45 -1.81
CA GLY A 53 5.53 -1.85 -1.61
C GLY A 53 4.52 -2.04 -0.49
N TYR A 54 4.15 -3.28 -0.25
CA TYR A 54 3.30 -3.66 0.87
C TYR A 54 3.98 -4.74 1.73
N GLY A 55 3.71 -4.69 3.03
CA GLY A 55 3.97 -5.82 3.93
C GLY A 55 2.98 -6.96 3.72
N ALA A 56 3.18 -8.04 4.47
CA ALA A 56 2.21 -9.13 4.53
C ALA A 56 0.85 -8.64 5.06
N GLY A 57 -0.23 -9.19 4.51
CA GLY A 57 -1.60 -8.86 4.89
C GLY A 57 -2.53 -8.70 3.68
N GLY A 58 -3.81 -8.47 3.95
CA GLY A 58 -4.80 -8.10 2.94
C GLY A 58 -4.49 -6.71 2.37
N ARG A 59 -4.50 -6.59 1.05
CA ARG A 59 -4.24 -5.33 0.35
C ARG A 59 -5.39 -4.34 0.56
N PRO A 60 -5.09 -3.03 0.51
CA PRO A 60 -6.16 -2.04 0.47
C PRO A 60 -7.00 -2.22 -0.80
N VAL A 61 -8.19 -1.64 -0.83
CA VAL A 61 -9.01 -1.56 -2.04
C VAL A 61 -8.49 -0.45 -2.94
N ASN A 62 -8.10 0.69 -2.34
CA ASN A 62 -7.42 1.77 -3.04
C ASN A 62 -6.46 2.50 -2.10
N VAL A 63 -5.53 3.24 -2.70
CA VAL A 63 -4.60 4.10 -1.98
C VAL A 63 -4.65 5.49 -2.60
N ILE A 64 -4.71 6.50 -1.74
CA ILE A 64 -4.63 7.90 -2.11
C ILE A 64 -3.25 8.39 -1.70
N PHE A 65 -2.53 8.99 -2.63
CA PHE A 65 -1.24 9.62 -2.38
C PHE A 65 -1.36 11.11 -2.59
N ASP A 66 -1.13 11.88 -1.52
CA ASP A 66 -1.03 13.33 -1.57
C ASP A 66 0.45 13.72 -1.43
N LEU A 67 0.94 14.48 -2.40
CA LEU A 67 2.32 14.95 -2.49
C LEU A 67 2.39 16.44 -2.19
N GLN A 68 3.38 16.83 -1.40
CA GLN A 68 3.71 18.22 -1.13
C GLN A 68 5.22 18.42 -1.14
N PHE A 69 5.69 19.28 -2.02
CA PHE A 69 7.08 19.69 -2.12
C PHE A 69 7.32 21.00 -1.36
N THR A 70 8.54 21.22 -0.88
CA THR A 70 8.89 22.41 -0.08
C THR A 70 8.79 23.73 -0.86
N GLY A 71 8.99 23.70 -2.18
CA GLY A 71 8.84 24.81 -3.12
C GLY A 71 7.40 25.01 -3.59
N GLY A 72 6.44 24.30 -3.00
CA GLY A 72 5.01 24.56 -3.17
C GLY A 72 4.32 23.71 -4.24
N ALA A 73 5.04 22.88 -4.99
CA ALA A 73 4.40 21.92 -5.89
C ALA A 73 3.59 20.89 -5.10
N THR A 74 2.39 20.59 -5.56
CA THR A 74 1.50 19.61 -4.92
C THR A 74 0.85 18.70 -5.95
N GLY A 75 0.46 17.50 -5.56
CA GLY A 75 -0.23 16.58 -6.44
C GLY A 75 -1.00 15.55 -5.65
N SER A 76 -2.00 14.94 -6.27
CA SER A 76 -2.73 13.83 -5.65
C SER A 76 -3.09 12.80 -6.70
N VAL A 77 -3.03 11.52 -6.33
CA VAL A 77 -3.49 10.42 -7.18
C VAL A 77 -4.19 9.36 -6.32
N THR A 78 -5.23 8.76 -6.88
CA THR A 78 -5.87 7.57 -6.31
C THR A 78 -5.59 6.38 -7.21
N VAL A 79 -5.11 5.29 -6.61
CA VAL A 79 -4.74 4.07 -7.33
C VAL A 79 -5.42 2.85 -6.74
N ASP A 80 -5.54 1.81 -7.56
CA ASP A 80 -5.94 0.49 -7.08
C ASP A 80 -4.96 -0.04 -6.02
N GLY A 81 -5.46 -0.78 -5.04
CA GLY A 81 -4.65 -1.26 -3.92
C GLY A 81 -3.62 -2.34 -4.26
N GLU A 82 -3.67 -2.90 -5.47
CA GLU A 82 -2.64 -3.80 -6.00
C GLU A 82 -1.51 -3.07 -6.73
N ALA A 83 -1.70 -1.79 -7.08
CA ALA A 83 -0.67 -1.00 -7.75
C ALA A 83 0.58 -0.84 -6.86
N LEU A 84 1.75 -0.76 -7.49
CA LEU A 84 3.05 -0.59 -6.81
C LEU A 84 3.81 0.65 -7.30
N GLU A 85 3.29 1.30 -8.32
CA GLU A 85 3.83 2.51 -8.92
C GLU A 85 2.70 3.35 -9.51
N ALA A 86 2.93 4.66 -9.59
CA ALA A 86 1.99 5.60 -10.20
C ALA A 86 2.68 6.91 -10.59
N GLU A 87 2.17 7.51 -11.64
CA GLU A 87 2.50 8.88 -12.02
C GLU A 87 1.52 9.84 -11.34
N VAL A 88 2.06 10.79 -10.59
CA VAL A 88 1.28 11.83 -9.91
C VAL A 88 1.42 13.13 -10.69
N PRO A 89 0.34 13.65 -11.29
CA PRO A 89 0.38 14.98 -11.91
C PRO A 89 0.56 16.03 -10.81
N LEU A 90 1.54 16.91 -10.98
CA LEU A 90 1.81 18.01 -10.07
C LEU A 90 1.22 19.32 -10.60
N ILE A 91 0.70 20.10 -9.66
CA ILE A 91 0.38 21.51 -9.81
C ILE A 91 1.60 22.29 -9.31
N GLY A 92 2.24 23.02 -10.22
CA GLY A 92 3.48 23.76 -9.96
C GLY A 92 4.73 23.04 -10.51
N MET A 93 5.90 23.61 -10.25
CA MET A 93 7.18 23.02 -10.64
C MET A 93 7.89 22.43 -9.42
N ALA A 94 8.26 21.16 -9.52
CA ALA A 94 9.13 20.49 -8.56
C ALA A 94 10.50 20.25 -9.19
N HIS A 95 11.57 20.32 -8.40
CA HIS A 95 12.93 20.16 -8.88
C HIS A 95 13.63 18.97 -8.21
N THR A 96 14.62 18.40 -8.89
CA THR A 96 15.53 17.42 -8.29
C THR A 96 16.28 18.05 -7.11
N GLY A 97 16.51 17.28 -6.04
CA GLY A 97 17.10 17.76 -4.79
C GLY A 97 16.10 18.41 -3.83
N GLU A 98 14.87 18.68 -4.28
CA GLU A 98 13.84 19.29 -3.45
C GLU A 98 13.27 18.29 -2.43
N ALA A 99 13.00 18.79 -1.23
CA ALA A 99 12.36 17.98 -0.19
C ALA A 99 10.87 17.84 -0.47
N TYR A 100 10.34 16.65 -0.20
CA TYR A 100 8.94 16.33 -0.39
C TYR A 100 8.38 15.60 0.81
N THR A 101 7.06 15.61 0.90
CA THR A 101 6.27 14.84 1.85
C THR A 101 5.16 14.10 1.09
N ILE A 102 5.10 12.80 1.31
CA ILE A 102 4.06 11.89 0.80
C ILE A 102 3.13 11.58 1.96
N THR A 103 1.85 11.89 1.81
CA THR A 103 0.79 11.41 2.68
C THR A 103 0.03 10.33 1.94
N ALA A 104 0.10 9.10 2.46
CA ALA A 104 -0.60 7.96 1.89
C ALA A 104 -1.79 7.58 2.76
N THR A 105 -2.99 7.57 2.17
CA THR A 105 -4.22 7.11 2.81
C THR A 105 -4.66 5.80 2.17
N LEU A 106 -4.56 4.71 2.92
CA LEU A 106 -4.94 3.38 2.49
C LEU A 106 -6.37 3.10 2.94
N VAL A 107 -7.24 2.64 2.03
CA VAL A 107 -8.62 2.29 2.36
C VAL A 107 -8.78 0.78 2.29
N TYR A 108 -9.28 0.20 3.36
CA TYR A 108 -9.54 -1.24 3.47
C TYR A 108 -11.03 -1.49 3.59
N ARG A 109 -11.48 -2.64 3.09
CA ARG A 109 -12.84 -3.12 3.26
C ARG A 109 -12.84 -4.55 3.78
N TRP A 110 -13.43 -4.76 4.95
CA TRP A 110 -13.57 -6.08 5.55
C TRP A 110 -14.97 -6.30 6.09
N LEU A 111 -15.59 -7.41 5.71
CA LEU A 111 -16.91 -7.81 6.19
C LEU A 111 -17.96 -6.68 6.09
N GLY A 112 -17.87 -5.88 5.02
CA GLY A 112 -18.75 -4.73 4.77
C GLY A 112 -18.34 -3.42 5.45
N TRP A 113 -17.34 -3.45 6.32
CA TRP A 113 -16.85 -2.27 7.04
C TRP A 113 -15.66 -1.66 6.30
N THR A 114 -15.67 -0.34 6.17
CA THR A 114 -14.58 0.42 5.57
C THR A 114 -13.79 1.11 6.67
N PHE A 115 -12.46 0.99 6.61
CA PHE A 115 -11.57 1.73 7.50
C PHE A 115 -10.38 2.25 6.72
N THR A 116 -9.82 3.36 7.18
CA THR A 116 -8.66 4.00 6.56
C THR A 116 -7.46 3.90 7.46
N ARG A 117 -6.28 3.93 6.84
CA ARG A 117 -5.01 4.06 7.54
C ARG A 117 -4.15 5.07 6.83
N GLN A 118 -3.68 6.06 7.58
CA GLN A 118 -2.80 7.09 7.07
C GLN A 118 -1.34 6.80 7.44
N MET A 119 -0.43 7.18 6.55
CA MET A 119 1.00 7.17 6.75
C MET A 119 1.59 8.42 6.08
N GLN A 120 2.61 8.99 6.69
CA GLN A 120 3.33 10.13 6.14
C GLN A 120 4.82 9.80 6.07
N VAL A 121 5.46 10.15 4.97
CA VAL A 121 6.90 9.98 4.75
C VAL A 121 7.44 11.22 4.08
N SER A 122 8.58 11.70 4.57
CA SER A 122 9.32 12.79 3.92
C SER A 122 10.61 12.25 3.31
N GLY A 123 11.06 12.89 2.25
CA GLY A 123 12.28 12.53 1.54
C GLY A 123 12.80 13.68 0.69
N GLN A 124 13.80 13.41 -0.13
CA GLN A 124 14.31 14.32 -1.14
C GLN A 124 14.32 13.62 -2.48
N VAL A 125 14.02 14.35 -3.55
CA VAL A 125 14.14 13.81 -4.91
C VAL A 125 15.62 13.62 -5.22
N GLY A 126 16.01 12.38 -5.53
CA GLY A 126 17.37 12.03 -5.93
C GLY A 126 17.73 12.49 -7.34
#